data_AF-A0A9P9YAI2-F1
#
_entry.id   AF-A0A9P9YAI2-F1
#
_cell.length_a   1.000
_cell.length_b   1.000
_cell.length_c   1.000
_cell.angle_alpha   90.00
_cell.angle_beta   90.00
_cell.angle_gamma   90.00
#
_symmetry.space_group_name_H-M   'P 1'
#
loop_
_entity.id
_entity.type
_entity.pdbx_description
1 polymer ?
#
loop_
_entity_poly.entity_id
_entity_poly.type
_entity_poly.pdbx_seq_one_letter_code
_entity_poly.pdbx_strand_id
1 'polypeptide(L)'
;MLLLVGVAPPKVTAIRSSQSLALLRARDQCSRALTPAQRLQLDKMQYEDAPHVRLYLHCFWARLQLWQDASGFQAERIIQSFGGERRLNVEQALPAINGCNAKTRSRESGSGSGSVSESQAVVDWCFRAFTCVMATPVGDWYKRHMSDVINGNA
;
A
#
# COMPACT_ATOMS: atom_id res chain seq x y z
N MET A 1 -6.90 5.03 58.26
CA MET A 1 -6.49 5.64 56.99
C MET A 1 -6.31 4.53 55.95
N LEU A 2 -7.25 4.42 55.00
CA LEU A 2 -7.18 3.48 53.88
C LEU A 2 -6.46 4.15 52.70
N LEU A 3 -5.28 3.65 52.34
CA LEU A 3 -4.55 4.07 51.14
C LEU A 3 -5.11 3.32 49.94
N LEU A 4 -5.86 4.03 49.10
CA LEU A 4 -6.29 3.58 47.77
C LEU A 4 -5.06 3.54 46.85
N VAL A 5 -4.53 2.34 46.60
CA VAL A 5 -3.55 2.10 45.55
C VAL A 5 -4.27 2.18 44.21
N GLY A 6 -4.09 3.30 43.50
CA GLY A 6 -4.56 3.46 42.13
C GLY A 6 -3.77 2.55 41.19
N VAL A 7 -4.34 1.40 40.84
CA VAL A 7 -3.83 0.55 39.77
C VAL A 7 -4.15 1.24 38.44
N ALA A 8 -3.15 1.85 37.81
CA ALA A 8 -3.27 2.36 36.45
C ALA A 8 -3.59 1.19 35.50
N PRO A 9 -4.55 1.34 34.57
CA PRO A 9 -4.85 0.28 33.62
C PRO A 9 -3.61 -0.02 32.78
N PRO A 10 -3.35 -1.30 32.45
CA PRO A 10 -2.23 -1.65 31.60
C PRO A 10 -2.39 -0.92 30.27
N LYS A 11 -1.40 -0.09 29.90
CA LYS A 11 -1.23 0.35 28.52
C LYS A 11 -0.95 -0.91 27.72
N VAL A 12 -1.98 -1.46 27.10
CA VAL A 12 -1.82 -2.52 26.11
C VAL A 12 -1.11 -1.89 24.92
N THR A 13 0.22 -1.86 24.97
CA THR A 13 1.03 -1.65 23.77
C THR A 13 0.79 -2.88 22.90
N ALA A 14 -0.15 -2.79 21.98
CA ALA A 14 -0.31 -3.79 20.94
C ALA A 14 1.07 -4.00 20.30
N ILE A 15 1.65 -5.19 20.51
CA ILE A 15 2.94 -5.54 19.96
C ILE A 15 2.71 -5.69 18.45
N ARG A 16 2.98 -4.62 17.71
CA ARG A 16 2.85 -4.60 16.25
C ARG A 16 3.93 -5.50 15.65
N SER A 17 3.57 -6.30 14.66
CA SER A 17 4.56 -7.09 13.92
C SER A 17 5.60 -6.17 13.23
N SER A 18 6.79 -6.70 12.95
CA SER A 18 7.84 -5.97 12.21
C SER A 18 7.36 -5.49 10.84
N GLN A 19 6.46 -6.25 10.21
CA GLN A 19 5.80 -5.92 8.95
C GLN A 19 4.80 -4.78 9.11
N SER A 20 3.92 -4.84 10.12
CA SER A 20 3.00 -3.74 10.46
C SER A 20 3.77 -2.44 10.71
N LEU A 21 4.91 -2.52 11.39
CA LEU A 21 5.78 -1.35 11.63
C LEU A 21 6.44 -0.82 10.34
N ALA A 22 6.87 -1.69 9.43
CA ALA A 22 7.42 -1.27 8.15
C ALA A 22 6.39 -0.54 7.28
N LEU A 23 5.16 -1.06 7.22
CA LEU A 23 4.02 -0.43 6.54
C LEU A 23 3.74 0.96 7.11
N LEU A 24 3.66 1.09 8.43
CA LEU A 24 3.41 2.37 9.10
C LEU A 24 4.53 3.38 8.87
N ARG A 25 5.80 2.95 8.90
CA ARG A 25 6.94 3.82 8.60
C ARG A 25 6.91 4.32 7.16
N ALA A 26 6.65 3.44 6.19
CA ALA A 26 6.53 3.83 4.79
C ALA A 26 5.39 4.84 4.59
N ARG A 27 4.23 4.59 5.23
CA ARG A 27 3.07 5.47 5.24
C ARG A 27 3.43 6.88 5.72
N ASP A 28 4.07 7.00 6.88
CA ASP A 28 4.41 8.28 7.50
C ASP A 28 5.52 9.03 6.75
N GLN A 29 6.45 8.31 6.13
CA GLN A 29 7.50 8.93 5.31
C GLN A 29 6.96 9.45 3.98
N CYS A 30 6.07 8.70 3.32
CA CYS A 30 5.55 9.06 2.00
C CYS A 30 4.42 10.08 2.03
N SER A 31 3.77 10.29 3.18
CA SER A 31 2.70 11.28 3.29
C SER A 31 3.16 12.67 3.72
N ARG A 32 4.46 12.93 3.90
CA ARG A 32 4.95 14.19 4.50
C ARG A 32 4.50 15.44 3.76
N ALA A 33 4.33 15.33 2.44
CA ALA A 33 3.88 16.43 1.58
C ALA A 33 2.35 16.51 1.42
N LEU A 34 1.59 15.59 2.03
CA LEU A 34 0.14 15.56 1.93
C LEU A 34 -0.49 16.47 2.98
N THR A 35 -1.61 17.11 2.60
CA THR A 35 -2.49 17.76 3.57
C THR A 35 -3.14 16.74 4.50
N PRO A 36 -3.60 17.15 5.70
CA PRO A 36 -4.33 16.25 6.60
C PRO A 36 -5.55 15.60 5.95
N ALA A 37 -6.28 16.33 5.10
CA ALA A 37 -7.44 15.81 4.39
C ALA A 37 -7.05 14.72 3.37
N GLN A 38 -6.01 14.95 2.56
CA GLN A 38 -5.51 13.96 1.61
C GLN A 38 -5.00 12.70 2.33
N ARG A 39 -4.24 12.87 3.43
CA ARG A 39 -3.78 11.74 4.24
C ARG A 39 -4.95 10.93 4.82
N LEU A 40 -6.00 11.60 5.29
CA LEU A 40 -7.19 10.95 5.81
C LEU A 40 -7.90 10.10 4.74
N GLN A 41 -7.96 10.56 3.49
CA GLN A 41 -8.56 9.77 2.40
C GLN A 41 -7.76 8.50 2.12
N LEU A 42 -6.43 8.60 2.08
CA LEU A 42 -5.56 7.44 1.92
C LEU A 42 -5.68 6.46 3.09
N ASP A 43 -5.79 6.96 4.33
CA ASP A 43 -6.02 6.13 5.52
C ASP A 43 -7.38 5.43 5.50
N LYS A 44 -8.36 5.98 4.77
CA LYS A 44 -9.66 5.35 4.48
C LYS A 44 -9.65 4.43 3.26
N MET A 45 -8.46 4.12 2.72
CA MET A 45 -8.28 3.30 1.51
C MET A 45 -8.97 3.90 0.27
N GLN A 46 -9.11 5.24 0.21
CA GLN A 46 -9.66 5.95 -0.93
C GLN A 46 -8.52 6.48 -1.79
N TYR A 47 -8.40 5.96 -3.00
CA TYR A 47 -7.32 6.27 -3.94
C TYR A 47 -7.91 6.88 -5.21
N GLU A 48 -8.13 8.20 -5.18
CA GLU A 48 -8.56 8.93 -6.36
C GLU A 48 -7.44 9.05 -7.40
N ASP A 49 -7.80 9.28 -8.66
CA ASP A 49 -6.84 9.53 -9.72
C ASP A 49 -6.33 10.98 -9.68
N ALA A 50 -5.41 11.25 -8.75
CA ALA A 50 -4.81 12.56 -8.55
C ALA A 50 -3.29 12.49 -8.41
N PRO A 51 -2.51 13.51 -8.83
CA PRO A 51 -1.04 13.47 -8.82
C PRO A 51 -0.43 13.12 -7.45
N HIS A 52 -0.99 13.66 -6.37
CA HIS A 52 -0.50 13.41 -5.01
C HIS A 52 -0.73 11.95 -4.57
N VAL A 53 -1.79 11.30 -5.03
CA VAL A 53 -2.07 9.87 -4.77
C VAL A 53 -1.08 9.01 -5.53
N ARG A 54 -0.83 9.31 -6.81
CA ARG A 54 0.13 8.56 -7.64
C ARG A 54 1.54 8.60 -7.03
N LEU A 55 1.99 9.81 -6.66
CA LEU A 55 3.30 10.00 -6.01
C LEU A 55 3.39 9.30 -4.66
N TYR A 56 2.33 9.39 -3.85
CA TYR A 56 2.27 8.68 -2.56
C TYR A 56 2.39 7.16 -2.75
N LEU A 57 1.61 6.58 -3.67
CA LEU A 57 1.61 5.13 -3.89
C LEU A 57 2.95 4.64 -4.44
N HIS A 58 3.53 5.34 -5.42
CA HIS A 58 4.87 5.01 -5.92
C HIS A 58 5.91 5.04 -4.80
N CYS A 59 5.94 6.12 -4.01
CA CYS A 59 6.82 6.21 -2.84
C CYS A 59 6.60 5.06 -1.85
N PHE A 60 5.35 4.78 -1.51
CA PHE A 60 4.98 3.80 -0.49
C PHE A 60 5.46 2.40 -0.89
N TRP A 61 5.17 1.98 -2.11
CA TRP A 61 5.53 0.65 -2.59
C TRP A 61 7.02 0.51 -2.91
N ALA A 62 7.67 1.56 -3.41
CA ALA A 62 9.12 1.58 -3.64
C ALA A 62 9.90 1.47 -2.32
N ARG A 63 9.48 2.19 -1.26
CA ARG A 63 10.13 2.11 0.07
C ARG A 63 10.03 0.72 0.70
N LEU A 64 8.94 0.00 0.43
CA LEU A 64 8.77 -1.37 0.88
C LEU A 64 9.53 -2.39 0.00
N GLN A 65 10.17 -1.93 -1.09
CA GLN A 65 10.78 -2.78 -2.11
C GLN A 65 9.81 -3.80 -2.73
N LEU A 66 8.54 -3.41 -2.81
CA LEU A 66 7.46 -4.20 -3.42
C LEU A 66 7.05 -3.65 -4.79
N TRP A 67 7.54 -2.48 -5.16
CA TRP A 67 7.53 -1.93 -6.51
C TRP A 67 8.96 -1.70 -6.99
N GLN A 68 9.24 -2.00 -8.27
CA GLN A 68 10.48 -1.65 -8.96
C GLN A 68 10.14 -0.99 -10.28
N ASP A 69 10.79 0.13 -10.59
CA ASP A 69 10.47 0.95 -11.76
C ASP A 69 10.66 0.21 -13.09
N ALA A 70 11.50 -0.82 -13.14
CA ALA A 70 11.76 -1.63 -14.32
C ALA A 70 10.76 -2.79 -14.53
N SER A 71 10.15 -3.31 -13.46
CA SER A 71 9.38 -4.57 -13.47
C SER A 71 7.99 -4.51 -12.85
N GLY A 72 7.67 -3.41 -12.16
CA GLY A 72 6.38 -3.18 -11.50
C GLY A 72 6.31 -3.81 -10.12
N PHE A 73 5.12 -4.30 -9.73
CA PHE A 73 4.90 -4.95 -8.44
C PHE A 73 5.62 -6.31 -8.36
N GLN A 74 6.40 -6.50 -7.30
CA GLN A 74 7.15 -7.73 -7.03
C GLN A 74 6.24 -8.77 -6.36
N ALA A 75 5.42 -9.46 -7.17
CA ALA A 75 4.37 -10.37 -6.70
C ALA A 75 4.86 -11.42 -5.71
N GLU A 76 6.00 -12.05 -5.98
CA GLU A 76 6.60 -13.05 -5.08
C GLU A 76 6.97 -12.45 -3.71
N ARG A 77 7.55 -11.25 -3.69
CA ARG A 77 7.90 -10.56 -2.43
C ARG A 77 6.66 -10.14 -1.65
N ILE A 78 5.61 -9.70 -2.34
CA ILE A 78 4.31 -9.38 -1.73
C ILE A 78 3.75 -10.64 -1.06
N ILE A 79 3.79 -11.78 -1.76
CA ILE A 79 3.32 -13.06 -1.23
C ILE A 79 4.19 -13.58 -0.09
N GLN A 80 5.51 -13.44 -0.16
CA GLN A 80 6.40 -13.81 0.95
C GLN A 80 6.17 -12.94 2.18
N SER A 81 5.90 -11.65 1.96
CA SER A 81 5.64 -10.71 3.04
C SER A 81 4.27 -10.94 3.68
N PHE A 82 3.25 -11.29 2.88
CA PHE A 82 1.85 -11.23 3.30
C PHE A 82 1.03 -12.50 3.06
N GLY A 83 1.61 -13.58 2.56
CA GLY A 83 0.95 -14.86 2.26
C GLY A 83 0.88 -15.82 3.45
N GLY A 84 0.00 -16.83 3.36
CA GLY A 84 -0.24 -17.86 4.40
C GLY A 84 -1.71 -18.28 4.49
N GLU A 85 -2.01 -19.36 5.23
CA GLU A 85 -3.37 -19.99 5.29
C GLU A 85 -4.52 -19.05 5.70
N ARG A 86 -4.23 -18.01 6.50
CA ARG A 86 -5.19 -16.95 6.90
C ARG A 86 -4.84 -15.58 6.33
N ARG A 87 -3.96 -15.53 5.33
CA ARG A 87 -3.42 -14.29 4.76
C ARG A 87 -3.70 -14.23 3.25
N LEU A 88 -2.85 -13.56 2.47
CA LEU A 88 -3.06 -13.42 1.03
C LEU A 88 -3.02 -14.80 0.34
N ASN A 89 -4.09 -15.16 -0.39
CA ASN A 89 -4.15 -16.39 -1.15
C ASN A 89 -3.11 -16.36 -2.27
N VAL A 90 -2.10 -17.22 -2.16
CA VAL A 90 -0.93 -17.25 -3.04
C VAL A 90 -1.29 -17.57 -4.49
N GLU A 91 -2.13 -18.58 -4.70
CA GLU A 91 -2.52 -19.08 -6.02
C GLU A 91 -3.28 -18.02 -6.83
N GLN A 92 -4.05 -17.17 -6.13
CA GLN A 92 -4.80 -16.08 -6.75
C GLN A 92 -3.97 -14.81 -6.89
N ALA A 93 -3.11 -14.51 -5.91
CA ALA A 93 -2.40 -13.25 -5.85
C ALA A 93 -1.29 -13.13 -6.90
N LEU A 94 -0.51 -14.20 -7.11
CA LEU A 94 0.60 -14.17 -8.04
C LEU A 94 0.15 -13.85 -9.48
N PRO A 95 -0.82 -14.57 -10.08
CA PRO A 95 -1.28 -14.28 -11.43
C PRO A 95 -2.01 -12.93 -11.51
N ALA A 96 -2.76 -12.53 -10.47
CA ALA A 96 -3.46 -11.24 -10.47
C ALA A 96 -2.48 -10.05 -10.54
N ILE A 97 -1.46 -10.05 -9.68
CA ILE A 97 -0.47 -8.96 -9.62
C ILE A 97 0.34 -8.89 -10.92
N ASN A 98 0.87 -10.03 -11.39
CA ASN A 98 1.66 -10.07 -12.63
C ASN A 98 0.82 -9.69 -13.86
N GLY A 99 -0.43 -10.15 -13.92
CA GLY A 99 -1.37 -9.77 -14.97
C GLY A 99 -1.62 -8.27 -14.99
N CYS A 100 -1.76 -7.63 -13.83
CA CYS A 100 -1.94 -6.19 -13.72
C CYS A 100 -0.70 -5.39 -14.14
N ASN A 101 0.52 -5.83 -13.77
CA ASN A 101 1.75 -5.23 -14.27
C ASN A 101 1.78 -5.24 -15.80
N ALA A 102 1.57 -6.40 -16.42
CA ALA A 102 1.60 -6.58 -17.87
C ALA A 102 0.53 -5.74 -18.59
N LYS A 103 -0.72 -5.79 -18.11
CA LYS A 103 -1.86 -5.07 -18.71
C LYS A 103 -1.69 -3.56 -18.70
N THR A 104 -0.98 -3.01 -17.71
CA THR A 104 -0.92 -1.56 -17.48
C THR A 104 0.38 -0.91 -17.94
N ARG A 105 1.41 -1.72 -18.25
CA ARG A 105 2.71 -1.29 -18.76
C ARG A 105 2.58 -0.53 -20.09
N SER A 106 1.86 -1.11 -21.05
CA SER A 106 1.78 -0.57 -22.43
C SER A 106 0.68 0.47 -22.67
N ARG A 107 -0.11 0.86 -21.64
CA ARG A 107 -1.16 1.89 -21.77
C ARG A 107 -0.61 3.32 -21.93
N GLU A 108 0.69 3.47 -22.08
CA GLU A 108 1.42 4.71 -22.32
C GLU A 108 1.08 5.36 -23.68
N SER A 109 0.60 4.59 -24.67
CA SER A 109 0.43 5.10 -26.04
C SER A 109 -0.93 5.74 -26.36
N GLY A 110 -1.83 5.90 -25.39
CA GLY A 110 -3.26 6.13 -25.66
C GLY A 110 -3.79 7.57 -25.50
N SER A 111 -3.07 8.50 -24.89
CA SER A 111 -3.61 9.87 -24.67
C SER A 111 -2.51 10.90 -24.44
N GLY A 112 -2.22 11.70 -25.47
CA GLY A 112 -1.52 12.99 -25.34
C GLY A 112 -0.06 12.98 -25.81
N SER A 113 0.18 13.65 -26.93
CA SER A 113 1.48 13.97 -27.53
C SER A 113 2.30 14.99 -26.69
N GLY A 114 2.36 14.81 -25.38
CA GLY A 114 3.22 15.59 -24.48
C GLY A 114 4.44 14.77 -24.08
N SER A 115 5.61 15.40 -24.03
CA SER A 115 6.84 14.79 -23.49
C SER A 115 6.67 14.51 -21.99
N VAL A 116 6.09 13.37 -21.63
CA VAL A 116 6.06 12.90 -20.25
C VAL A 116 7.47 12.42 -19.90
N SER A 117 8.05 12.96 -18.82
CA SER A 117 9.33 12.46 -18.30
C SER A 117 9.21 10.99 -17.90
N GLU A 118 10.24 10.20 -18.17
CA GLU A 118 10.31 8.78 -17.79
C GLU A 118 9.95 8.54 -16.32
N SER A 119 10.37 9.43 -15.41
CA SER A 119 10.01 9.33 -13.98
C SER A 119 8.51 9.45 -13.74
N GLN A 120 7.81 10.31 -14.48
CA GLN A 120 6.36 10.47 -14.35
C GLN A 120 5.62 9.28 -14.98
N ALA A 121 6.12 8.74 -16.09
CA ALA A 121 5.55 7.55 -16.72
C ALA A 121 5.55 6.34 -15.78
N VAL A 122 6.64 6.16 -15.02
CA VAL A 122 6.76 5.11 -14.02
C VAL A 122 5.80 5.31 -12.85
N VAL A 123 5.66 6.54 -12.34
CA VAL A 123 4.68 6.89 -11.29
C VAL A 123 3.26 6.58 -11.75
N ASP A 124 2.92 6.96 -12.98
CA ASP A 124 1.61 6.69 -13.55
C ASP A 124 1.39 5.19 -13.80
N TRP A 125 2.42 4.45 -14.20
CA TRP A 125 2.35 3.00 -14.33
C TRP A 125 2.09 2.33 -12.97
N CYS A 126 2.79 2.74 -11.92
CA CYS A 126 2.55 2.25 -10.56
C CYS A 126 1.09 2.43 -10.14
N PHE A 127 0.54 3.62 -10.37
CA PHE A 127 -0.87 3.89 -10.08
C PHE A 127 -1.83 3.01 -10.89
N ARG A 128 -1.62 2.87 -12.20
CA ARG A 128 -2.46 2.00 -13.06
C ARG A 128 -2.39 0.53 -12.64
N ALA A 129 -1.20 0.04 -12.33
CA ALA A 129 -1.00 -1.33 -11.86
C ALA A 129 -1.71 -1.54 -10.51
N PHE A 130 -1.57 -0.58 -9.59
CA PHE A 130 -2.21 -0.63 -8.27
C PHE A 130 -3.74 -0.66 -8.39
N THR A 131 -4.33 0.27 -9.14
CA THR A 131 -5.79 0.32 -9.37
C THR A 131 -6.31 -0.96 -10.02
N CYS A 132 -5.55 -1.56 -10.94
CA CYS A 132 -5.87 -2.88 -11.48
C CYS A 132 -5.89 -3.97 -10.39
N VAL A 133 -4.85 -4.05 -9.53
CA VAL A 133 -4.80 -5.02 -8.43
C VAL A 133 -5.95 -4.80 -7.44
N MET A 134 -6.28 -3.55 -7.16
CA MET A 134 -7.38 -3.16 -6.26
C MET A 134 -8.77 -3.60 -6.74
N ALA A 135 -8.91 -3.93 -8.03
CA ALA A 135 -10.14 -4.48 -8.62
C ALA A 135 -10.21 -6.02 -8.56
N THR A 136 -9.26 -6.67 -7.89
CA THR A 136 -9.21 -8.14 -7.71
C THR A 136 -9.41 -8.50 -6.23
N PRO A 137 -9.59 -9.79 -5.87
CA PRO A 137 -9.63 -10.21 -4.46
C PRO A 137 -8.39 -9.81 -3.64
N VAL A 138 -7.24 -9.58 -4.28
CA VAL A 138 -6.04 -9.04 -3.63
C VAL A 138 -6.29 -7.65 -3.07
N GLY A 139 -7.08 -6.83 -3.78
CA GLY A 139 -7.49 -5.50 -3.33
C GLY A 139 -8.34 -5.53 -2.07
N ASP A 140 -9.30 -6.46 -2.00
CA ASP A 140 -10.16 -6.61 -0.81
C ASP A 140 -9.38 -7.14 0.40
N TRP A 141 -8.42 -8.02 0.17
CA TRP A 141 -7.46 -8.41 1.20
C TRP A 141 -6.63 -7.21 1.67
N TYR A 142 -6.07 -6.42 0.75
CA TYR A 142 -5.21 -5.29 1.07
C TYR A 142 -5.93 -4.24 1.93
N LYS A 143 -7.18 -3.89 1.58
CA LYS A 143 -7.99 -2.94 2.38
C LYS A 143 -8.19 -3.42 3.82
N ARG A 144 -8.53 -4.70 4.00
CA ARG A 144 -8.71 -5.30 5.34
C ARG A 144 -7.39 -5.30 6.11
N HIS A 145 -6.32 -5.78 5.51
CA HIS A 145 -5.01 -5.86 6.15
C HIS A 145 -4.49 -4.47 6.58
N MET A 146 -4.58 -3.47 5.70
CA MET A 146 -4.17 -2.11 6.03
C MET A 146 -5.05 -1.50 7.12
N SER A 147 -6.37 -1.75 7.09
CA SER A 147 -7.26 -1.33 8.18
C SER A 147 -6.82 -1.93 9.53
N ASP A 148 -6.46 -3.22 9.56
CA ASP A 148 -5.98 -3.87 10.78
C ASP A 148 -4.64 -3.26 11.25
N VAL A 149 -3.70 -3.02 10.34
CA VAL A 149 -2.40 -2.38 10.64
C VAL A 149 -2.58 -0.98 11.22
N ILE A 150 -3.46 -0.17 10.62
CA ILE A 150 -3.70 1.22 11.06
C ILE A 150 -4.36 1.25 12.44
N ASN A 151 -5.33 0.36 12.67
CA ASN A 151 -6.06 0.28 13.93
C ASN A 151 -5.31 -0.49 15.03
N GLY A 152 -4.17 -1.12 14.70
CA GLY A 152 -3.36 -1.88 15.66
C GLY A 152 -3.87 -3.30 15.93
N ASN A 153 -4.64 -3.87 15.01
CA ASN A 153 -5.20 -5.22 15.07
C ASN A 153 -4.34 -6.27 14.32
N ALA A 154 -3.21 -5.87 13.71
CA ALA A 154 -2.36 -6.71 12.86
C ALA A 154 -0.97 -7.03 13.43
#